data_AF-A0A7V9NUF9-F1
#
_entry.id   AF-A0A7V9NUF9-F1
#
_cell.length_a   1.000
_cell.length_b   1.000
_cell.length_c   1.000
_cell.angle_alpha   90.00
_cell.angle_beta   90.00
_cell.angle_gamma   90.00
#
_symmetry.space_group_name_H-M   'P 1'
#
loop_
_entity.id
_entity.type
_entity.pdbx_description
1 polymer ?
#
loop_
_entity_poly.entity_id
_entity_poly.type
_entity_poly.pdbx_seq_one_letter_code
_entity_poly.pdbx_strand_id
1 'polypeptide(L)'
;PGRWQQLVDDVVAAGENRVVVSSEYFCEADDSVARRIAHGLGGPRLHVVVTLRPLTKILPSAWQQYVRNGLRTSYDDWLEGMLLRPPYDRPTATFWRRHHHDVLVDRWSSTVGPEGLTVVVVDEADRLMLMRTFEALLGLPAGLLEPEHGRANRSSSYGEAELIRALNKEFKVRDWDADAYKTYVRPMQLHLQTERKPEPGELTIHTPRWAVERAADIGAAAQQKIAASGVRIVGDLSQLGARPAETSEATVEPMLSPEAAAAAVIGAILAGQSETEKQVTAVHHEPTRLLARRLADRVLKKARLR
;
A
#
# COMPACT_ATOMS: atom_id res chain seq x y z
N PRO A 1 -21.78 -8.31 -14.95
CA PRO A 1 -20.39 -8.80 -15.13
C PRO A 1 -19.52 -8.36 -13.94
N GLY A 2 -18.64 -9.23 -13.42
CA GLY A 2 -17.67 -8.82 -12.39
C GLY A 2 -16.61 -7.87 -12.95
N ARG A 3 -16.03 -7.00 -12.12
CA ARG A 3 -15.01 -6.00 -12.54
C ARG A 3 -13.85 -6.61 -13.34
N TRP A 4 -13.47 -7.86 -13.04
CA TRP A 4 -12.45 -8.59 -13.79
C TRP A 4 -12.86 -8.88 -15.23
N GLN A 5 -14.09 -9.35 -15.45
CA GLN A 5 -14.56 -9.66 -16.80
C GLN A 5 -14.62 -8.40 -17.66
N GLN A 6 -15.03 -7.27 -17.06
CA GLN A 6 -15.02 -5.99 -17.75
C GLN A 6 -13.61 -5.60 -18.22
N LEU A 7 -12.58 -5.75 -17.37
CA LEU A 7 -11.20 -5.49 -17.77
C LEU A 7 -10.75 -6.39 -18.94
N VAL A 8 -11.10 -7.69 -18.89
CA VAL A 8 -10.79 -8.62 -19.98
C VAL A 8 -11.49 -8.20 -21.27
N ASP A 9 -12.78 -7.84 -21.19
CA ASP A 9 -13.55 -7.38 -22.35
C ASP A 9 -12.95 -6.09 -22.94
N ASP A 10 -12.51 -5.15 -22.10
CA ASP A 10 -11.83 -3.91 -22.53
C ASP A 10 -10.50 -4.20 -23.25
N VAL A 11 -9.70 -5.14 -22.73
CA VAL A 11 -8.43 -5.58 -23.35
C VAL A 11 -8.70 -6.26 -24.69
N VAL A 12 -9.72 -7.10 -24.79
CA VAL A 12 -10.12 -7.77 -26.05
C VAL A 12 -10.63 -6.73 -27.06
N ALA A 13 -11.45 -5.78 -26.62
CA ALA A 13 -11.99 -4.72 -27.47
C ALA A 13 -10.92 -3.79 -28.04
N ALA A 14 -9.75 -3.69 -27.40
CA ALA A 14 -8.62 -2.91 -27.90
C ALA A 14 -7.99 -3.48 -29.19
N GLY A 15 -8.25 -4.75 -29.54
CA GLY A 15 -7.85 -5.38 -30.79
C GLY A 15 -6.32 -5.48 -30.96
N GLU A 16 -5.79 -4.82 -31.99
CA GLU A 16 -4.35 -4.78 -32.31
C GLU A 16 -3.57 -3.73 -31.50
N ASN A 17 -4.28 -2.91 -30.71
CA ASN A 17 -3.62 -1.92 -29.86
C ASN A 17 -2.88 -2.59 -28.70
N ARG A 18 -1.74 -2.02 -28.32
CA ARG A 18 -1.01 -2.44 -27.12
C ARG A 18 -1.69 -1.87 -25.88
N VAL A 19 -2.13 -2.75 -24.99
CA VAL A 19 -2.77 -2.36 -23.71
C VAL A 19 -1.77 -2.51 -22.57
N VAL A 20 -1.72 -1.51 -21.70
CA VAL A 20 -0.92 -1.56 -20.46
C VAL A 20 -1.87 -1.64 -19.28
N VAL A 21 -1.75 -2.73 -18.51
CA VAL A 21 -2.49 -2.92 -17.26
C VAL A 21 -1.47 -2.96 -16.13
N SER A 22 -1.56 -2.01 -15.20
CA SER A 22 -0.68 -1.94 -14.03
C SER A 22 -1.48 -2.13 -12.75
N SER A 23 -1.01 -3.02 -11.88
CA SER A 23 -1.60 -3.22 -10.55
C SER A 23 -0.58 -3.82 -9.60
N GLU A 24 -0.44 -3.24 -8.42
CA GLU A 24 0.38 -3.84 -7.35
C GLU A 24 -0.16 -5.19 -6.90
N TYR A 25 -1.46 -5.46 -7.08
CA TYR A 25 -2.07 -6.71 -6.62
C TYR A 25 -1.71 -7.93 -7.48
N PHE A 26 -1.16 -7.72 -8.68
CA PHE A 26 -0.69 -8.84 -9.50
C PHE A 26 0.49 -9.59 -8.86
N CYS A 27 1.29 -8.94 -8.01
CA CYS A 27 2.35 -9.66 -7.31
C CYS A 27 1.84 -10.57 -6.19
N GLU A 28 0.56 -10.46 -5.80
CA GLU A 28 -0.06 -11.37 -4.83
C GLU A 28 -0.73 -12.59 -5.48
N ALA A 29 -0.79 -12.64 -6.80
CA ALA A 29 -1.37 -13.77 -7.52
C ALA A 29 -0.63 -15.07 -7.18
N ASP A 30 -1.38 -16.09 -6.77
CA ASP A 30 -0.89 -17.47 -6.77
C ASP A 30 -0.81 -18.01 -8.20
N ASP A 31 -0.26 -19.21 -8.37
CA ASP A 31 -0.05 -19.79 -9.70
C ASP A 31 -1.35 -19.98 -10.49
N SER A 32 -2.47 -20.27 -9.81
CA SER A 32 -3.78 -20.42 -10.47
C SER A 32 -4.32 -19.07 -10.94
N VAL A 33 -4.14 -18.02 -10.13
CA VAL A 33 -4.53 -16.64 -10.44
C VAL A 33 -3.65 -16.11 -11.58
N ALA A 34 -2.34 -16.33 -11.53
CA ALA A 34 -1.39 -15.92 -12.56
C ALA A 34 -1.76 -16.53 -13.93
N ARG A 35 -2.06 -17.83 -13.99
CA ARG A 35 -2.56 -18.48 -15.23
C ARG A 35 -3.88 -17.89 -15.73
N ARG A 36 -4.83 -17.58 -14.84
CA ARG A 36 -6.08 -16.92 -15.23
C ARG A 36 -5.86 -15.51 -15.77
N ILE A 37 -4.97 -14.75 -15.14
CA ILE A 37 -4.58 -13.41 -15.62
C ILE A 37 -3.93 -13.53 -17.00
N ALA A 38 -2.98 -14.45 -17.16
CA ALA A 38 -2.31 -14.68 -18.44
C ALA A 38 -3.31 -15.03 -19.54
N HIS A 39 -4.20 -15.99 -19.28
CA HIS A 39 -5.26 -16.35 -20.23
C HIS A 39 -6.18 -15.17 -20.56
N GLY A 40 -6.60 -14.38 -19.56
CA GLY A 40 -7.54 -13.27 -19.74
C GLY A 40 -6.96 -12.04 -20.45
N LEU A 41 -5.66 -11.76 -20.28
CA LEU A 41 -5.04 -10.51 -20.77
C LEU A 41 -4.16 -10.71 -22.01
N GLY A 42 -4.34 -11.80 -22.76
CA GLY A 42 -3.70 -11.97 -24.07
C GLY A 42 -2.97 -13.30 -24.28
N GLY A 43 -2.96 -14.19 -23.29
CA GLY A 43 -2.38 -15.52 -23.37
C GLY A 43 -0.94 -15.47 -23.86
N PRO A 44 -0.60 -16.11 -25.00
CA PRO A 44 0.74 -16.07 -25.58
C PRO A 44 1.27 -14.68 -25.95
N ARG A 45 0.39 -13.67 -26.09
CA ARG A 45 0.80 -12.29 -26.40
C ARG A 45 1.09 -11.45 -25.16
N LEU A 46 0.83 -11.97 -23.96
CA LEU A 46 1.04 -11.23 -22.72
C LEU A 46 2.55 -11.08 -22.46
N HIS A 47 2.98 -9.83 -22.26
CA HIS A 47 4.30 -9.52 -21.71
C HIS A 47 4.14 -8.98 -20.30
N VAL A 48 4.82 -9.59 -19.34
CA VAL A 48 4.79 -9.19 -17.93
C VAL A 48 6.01 -8.35 -17.62
N VAL A 49 5.81 -7.27 -16.87
CA VAL A 49 6.88 -6.43 -16.34
C VAL A 49 6.82 -6.45 -14.82
N VAL A 50 7.90 -6.86 -14.17
CA VAL A 50 8.04 -6.86 -12.71
C VAL A 50 9.08 -5.82 -12.32
N THR A 51 8.68 -4.83 -11.53
CA THR A 51 9.61 -3.85 -10.96
C THR A 51 10.09 -4.32 -9.59
N LEU A 52 11.40 -4.29 -9.37
CA LEU A 52 12.04 -4.72 -8.13
C LEU A 52 12.80 -3.57 -7.48
N ARG A 53 12.78 -3.53 -6.14
CA ARG A 53 13.58 -2.63 -5.31
C ARG A 53 14.27 -3.44 -4.21
N PRO A 54 15.41 -2.99 -3.68
CA PRO A 54 16.05 -3.67 -2.55
C PRO A 54 15.10 -3.73 -1.34
N LEU A 55 15.08 -4.87 -0.62
CA LEU A 55 14.22 -5.04 0.56
C LEU A 55 14.51 -3.95 1.61
N THR A 56 15.76 -3.52 1.74
CA THR A 56 16.21 -2.43 2.61
C THR A 56 15.48 -1.10 2.35
N LYS A 57 15.01 -0.86 1.12
CA LYS A 57 14.22 0.32 0.73
C LYS A 57 12.71 0.11 0.90
N ILE A 58 12.25 -1.14 0.91
CA ILE A 58 10.84 -1.51 0.98
C ILE A 58 10.36 -1.59 2.43
N LEU A 59 11.14 -2.23 3.32
CA LEU A 59 10.74 -2.59 4.69
C LEU A 59 10.08 -1.44 5.47
N PRO A 60 10.64 -0.22 5.53
CA PRO A 60 10.03 0.87 6.28
C PRO A 60 8.65 1.27 5.72
N SER A 61 8.56 1.42 4.39
CA SER A 61 7.33 1.83 3.72
C SER A 61 6.23 0.77 3.81
N ALA A 62 6.61 -0.51 3.73
CA ALA A 62 5.69 -1.63 3.88
C ALA A 62 5.11 -1.67 5.31
N TRP A 63 5.96 -1.54 6.33
CA TRP A 63 5.49 -1.47 7.71
C TRP A 63 4.53 -0.28 7.93
N GLN A 64 4.85 0.92 7.43
CA GLN A 64 3.94 2.07 7.51
C GLN A 64 2.58 1.79 6.86
N GLN A 65 2.56 1.14 5.70
CA GLN A 65 1.32 0.75 5.02
C GLN A 65 0.50 -0.24 5.86
N TYR A 66 1.16 -1.22 6.50
CA TYR A 66 0.49 -2.14 7.41
C TYR A 66 -0.05 -1.45 8.66
N VAL A 67 0.70 -0.50 9.23
CA VAL A 67 0.24 0.34 10.35
C VAL A 67 -0.99 1.15 9.97
N ARG A 68 -1.02 1.79 8.79
CA ARG A 68 -2.23 2.47 8.29
C ARG A 68 -3.43 1.51 8.16
N ASN A 69 -3.15 0.24 7.88
CA ASN A 69 -4.15 -0.83 7.78
C ASN A 69 -4.41 -1.59 9.09
N GLY A 70 -3.98 -1.05 10.24
CA GLY A 70 -4.34 -1.57 11.55
C GLY A 70 -3.28 -2.42 12.24
N LEU A 71 -2.06 -2.55 11.68
CA LEU A 71 -0.96 -3.23 12.34
C LEU A 71 -0.61 -2.51 13.65
N ARG A 72 -0.37 -3.29 14.70
CA ARG A 72 -0.09 -2.81 16.06
C ARG A 72 1.35 -3.09 16.52
N THR A 73 2.00 -4.05 15.88
CA THR A 73 3.38 -4.49 16.13
C THR A 73 4.36 -3.35 15.84
N SER A 74 5.34 -3.13 16.73
CA SER A 74 6.40 -2.14 16.53
C SER A 74 7.23 -2.46 15.28
N TYR A 75 8.03 -1.52 14.79
CA TYR A 75 8.85 -1.77 13.60
C TYR A 75 9.88 -2.88 13.86
N ASP A 76 10.58 -2.85 14.99
CA ASP A 76 11.58 -3.85 15.35
C ASP A 76 10.96 -5.24 15.53
N ASP A 77 9.86 -5.36 16.29
CA ASP A 77 9.17 -6.65 16.46
C ASP A 77 8.65 -7.20 15.12
N TRP A 78 8.23 -6.30 14.22
CA TRP A 78 7.78 -6.66 12.88
C TRP A 78 8.94 -7.18 12.05
N LEU A 79 10.09 -6.50 12.06
CA LEU A 79 11.30 -6.96 11.38
C LEU A 79 11.73 -8.33 11.90
N GLU A 80 11.74 -8.56 13.21
CA GLU A 80 12.09 -9.86 13.78
C GLU A 80 11.13 -10.95 13.32
N GLY A 81 9.82 -10.64 13.27
CA GLY A 81 8.79 -11.53 12.74
C GLY A 81 9.03 -11.89 11.29
N MET A 82 9.29 -10.89 10.46
CA MET A 82 9.39 -11.08 9.01
C MET A 82 10.75 -11.63 8.55
N LEU A 83 11.85 -11.37 9.28
CA LEU A 83 13.22 -11.66 8.80
C LEU A 83 13.93 -12.80 9.56
N LEU A 84 13.55 -13.06 10.82
CA LEU A 84 14.25 -14.01 11.71
C LEU A 84 13.39 -15.19 12.19
N ARG A 85 12.05 -15.08 12.14
CA ARG A 85 11.12 -16.11 12.66
C ARG A 85 10.35 -16.83 11.54
N PRO A 86 10.86 -17.98 11.03
CA PRO A 86 10.08 -18.86 10.17
C PRO A 86 8.73 -19.23 10.83
N PRO A 87 7.64 -19.40 10.05
CA PRO A 87 7.58 -19.45 8.59
C PRO A 87 7.45 -18.08 7.89
N TYR A 88 7.75 -16.97 8.60
CA TYR A 88 7.66 -15.59 8.12
C TYR A 88 6.26 -15.16 7.62
N ASP A 89 5.21 -15.93 7.90
CA ASP A 89 3.83 -15.63 7.51
C ASP A 89 3.13 -14.66 8.47
N ARG A 90 3.78 -14.31 9.58
CA ARG A 90 3.25 -13.43 10.62
C ARG A 90 4.24 -12.31 10.94
N PRO A 91 3.75 -11.09 11.22
CA PRO A 91 2.33 -10.72 11.31
C PRO A 91 1.68 -10.42 9.94
N THR A 92 2.45 -10.38 8.84
CA THR A 92 1.97 -9.92 7.53
C THR A 92 2.39 -10.87 6.39
N ALA A 93 1.69 -11.98 6.22
CA ALA A 93 1.95 -12.97 5.14
C ALA A 93 2.01 -12.36 3.73
N THR A 94 1.21 -11.32 3.48
CA THR A 94 1.19 -10.59 2.20
C THR A 94 2.55 -10.00 1.84
N PHE A 95 3.37 -9.61 2.83
CA PHE A 95 4.69 -9.02 2.58
C PHE A 95 5.54 -9.95 1.72
N TRP A 96 5.68 -11.20 2.14
CA TRP A 96 6.53 -12.17 1.45
C TRP A 96 5.93 -12.68 0.14
N ARG A 97 4.59 -12.70 0.02
CA ARG A 97 3.95 -12.93 -1.29
C ARG A 97 4.38 -11.88 -2.33
N ARG A 98 4.51 -10.62 -1.92
CA ARG A 98 4.88 -9.50 -2.79
C ARG A 98 6.38 -9.35 -3.00
N HIS A 99 7.19 -9.70 -1.99
CA HIS A 99 8.61 -9.31 -1.92
C HIS A 99 9.61 -10.47 -1.90
N HIS A 100 9.16 -11.74 -1.94
CA HIS A 100 10.05 -12.83 -2.37
C HIS A 100 10.28 -12.73 -3.87
N HIS A 101 11.20 -11.86 -4.27
CA HIS A 101 11.41 -11.50 -5.68
C HIS A 101 11.73 -12.70 -6.57
N ASP A 102 12.52 -13.65 -6.06
CA ASP A 102 12.82 -14.90 -6.77
C ASP A 102 11.57 -15.74 -7.02
N VAL A 103 10.75 -15.94 -5.98
CA VAL A 103 9.49 -16.70 -6.09
C VAL A 103 8.49 -16.00 -7.01
N LEU A 104 8.42 -14.67 -6.94
CA LEU A 104 7.55 -13.86 -7.80
C LEU A 104 7.98 -13.97 -9.27
N VAL A 105 9.27 -13.81 -9.55
CA VAL A 105 9.82 -13.91 -10.92
C VAL A 105 9.67 -15.32 -11.47
N ASP A 106 9.94 -16.34 -10.66
CA ASP A 106 9.78 -17.75 -11.06
C ASP A 106 8.32 -18.09 -11.41
N ARG A 107 7.37 -17.64 -10.59
CA ARG A 107 5.93 -17.83 -10.85
C ARG A 107 5.50 -17.23 -12.20
N TRP A 108 5.88 -15.98 -12.44
CA TRP A 108 5.50 -15.30 -13.68
C TRP A 108 6.26 -15.86 -14.89
N SER A 109 7.56 -16.15 -14.76
CA SER A 109 8.38 -16.79 -15.81
C SER A 109 7.79 -18.15 -16.20
N SER A 110 7.40 -18.97 -15.22
CA SER A 110 6.73 -20.26 -15.46
C SER A 110 5.35 -20.13 -16.12
N THR A 111 4.73 -18.94 -16.05
CA THR A 111 3.40 -18.68 -16.61
C THR A 111 3.47 -18.15 -18.05
N VAL A 112 4.40 -17.23 -18.34
CA VAL A 112 4.50 -16.54 -19.65
C VAL A 112 5.77 -16.85 -20.44
N GLY A 113 6.64 -17.71 -19.92
CA GLY A 113 7.98 -17.94 -20.47
C GLY A 113 8.98 -16.85 -20.08
N PRO A 114 10.29 -17.15 -20.02
CA PRO A 114 11.32 -16.15 -19.73
C PRO A 114 11.37 -15.01 -20.76
N GLU A 115 11.02 -15.29 -22.01
CA GLU A 115 10.91 -14.30 -23.09
C GLU A 115 9.72 -13.34 -22.91
N GLY A 116 8.66 -13.79 -22.25
CA GLY A 116 7.46 -13.00 -21.93
C GLY A 116 7.56 -12.19 -20.65
N LEU A 117 8.72 -12.18 -19.98
CA LEU A 117 8.94 -11.49 -18.71
C LEU A 117 10.16 -10.56 -18.74
N THR A 118 9.93 -9.30 -18.37
CA THR A 118 11.00 -8.32 -18.08
C THR A 118 11.02 -7.97 -16.60
N VAL A 119 12.18 -8.11 -15.98
CA VAL A 119 12.48 -7.61 -14.63
C VAL A 119 13.16 -6.25 -14.74
N VAL A 120 12.62 -5.25 -14.06
CA VAL A 120 13.18 -3.90 -14.01
C VAL A 120 13.63 -3.61 -12.58
N VAL A 121 14.93 -3.48 -12.36
CA VAL A 121 15.48 -3.12 -11.05
C VAL A 121 15.55 -1.61 -10.99
N VAL A 122 14.71 -1.01 -10.13
CA VAL A 122 14.52 0.43 -10.11
C VAL A 122 15.70 1.11 -9.43
N ASP A 123 16.35 2.02 -10.15
CA ASP A 123 17.32 2.96 -9.60
C ASP A 123 16.61 4.24 -9.15
N GLU A 124 16.61 4.51 -7.85
CA GLU A 124 16.00 5.71 -7.26
C GLU A 124 16.78 6.99 -7.56
N ALA A 125 18.07 6.89 -7.94
CA ALA A 125 18.87 8.03 -8.35
C ALA A 125 18.44 8.55 -9.73
N ASP A 126 17.91 7.68 -10.59
CA ASP A 126 17.41 8.02 -11.92
C ASP A 126 15.89 8.02 -11.98
N ARG A 127 15.31 9.17 -11.61
CA ARG A 127 13.85 9.37 -11.54
C ARG A 127 13.12 9.15 -12.87
N LEU A 128 13.83 9.20 -14.01
CA LEU A 128 13.25 9.04 -15.34
C LEU A 128 13.46 7.63 -15.92
N MET A 129 14.21 6.76 -15.24
CA MET A 129 14.53 5.41 -15.70
C MET A 129 13.29 4.60 -16.08
N LEU A 130 12.27 4.59 -15.21
CA LEU A 130 11.05 3.83 -15.46
C LEU A 130 10.30 4.34 -16.69
N MET A 131 10.21 5.67 -16.86
CA MET A 131 9.52 6.26 -18.01
C MET A 131 10.21 5.86 -19.31
N ARG A 132 11.54 6.01 -19.40
CA ARG A 132 12.32 5.59 -20.57
C ARG A 132 12.24 4.09 -20.83
N THR A 133 12.20 3.28 -19.76
CA THR A 133 12.05 1.82 -19.86
C THR A 133 10.70 1.45 -20.47
N PHE A 134 9.61 2.06 -19.99
CA PHE A 134 8.28 1.80 -20.54
C PHE A 134 8.11 2.38 -21.95
N GLU A 135 8.70 3.52 -22.28
CA GLU A 135 8.75 4.01 -23.66
C GLU A 135 9.37 2.98 -24.60
N ALA A 136 10.54 2.43 -24.24
CA ALA A 136 11.21 1.43 -25.03
C ALA A 136 10.41 0.12 -25.15
N LEU A 137 9.83 -0.37 -24.05
CA LEU A 137 8.99 -1.59 -24.05
C LEU A 137 7.72 -1.41 -24.88
N LEU A 138 7.15 -0.21 -24.88
CA LEU A 138 5.92 0.12 -25.58
C LEU A 138 6.16 0.65 -27.00
N GLY A 139 7.42 0.82 -27.43
CA GLY A 139 7.75 1.38 -28.75
C GLY A 139 7.31 2.84 -28.91
N LEU A 140 7.25 3.59 -27.81
CA LEU A 140 6.88 5.00 -27.80
C LEU A 140 8.11 5.88 -28.10
N PRO A 141 7.91 7.09 -28.66
CA PRO A 141 8.98 8.08 -28.77
C PRO A 141 9.62 8.38 -27.42
N ALA A 142 10.93 8.61 -27.42
CA ALA A 142 11.67 8.99 -26.22
C ALA A 142 11.19 10.35 -25.70
N GLY A 143 10.94 10.44 -24.39
CA GLY A 143 10.46 11.66 -23.72
C GLY A 143 8.97 11.95 -23.91
N LEU A 144 8.18 10.99 -24.36
CA LEU A 144 6.72 11.09 -24.39
C LEU A 144 6.11 10.99 -22.99
N LEU A 145 6.66 10.13 -22.14
CA LEU A 145 6.19 9.92 -20.78
C LEU A 145 6.87 10.92 -19.85
N GLU A 146 6.06 11.76 -19.20
CA GLU A 146 6.52 12.77 -18.24
C GLU A 146 6.03 12.47 -16.81
N PRO A 147 6.82 12.80 -15.78
CA PRO A 147 6.38 12.63 -14.40
C PRO A 147 5.10 13.42 -14.10
N GLU A 148 4.15 12.82 -13.39
CA GLU A 148 2.98 13.55 -12.91
C GLU A 148 3.41 14.56 -11.83
N HIS A 149 3.16 15.84 -12.08
CA HIS A 149 3.48 16.91 -11.15
C HIS A 149 2.34 17.05 -10.12
N GLY A 150 2.66 17.03 -8.83
CA GLY A 150 1.68 17.29 -7.75
C GLY A 150 1.16 16.06 -7.00
N ARG A 151 1.37 14.84 -7.52
CA ARG A 151 1.08 13.58 -6.80
C ARG A 151 2.34 13.02 -6.13
N ALA A 152 2.85 13.74 -5.13
CA ALA A 152 3.90 13.18 -4.28
C ALA A 152 3.25 12.26 -3.24
N ASN A 153 3.41 10.94 -3.39
CA ASN A 153 3.23 9.99 -2.29
C ASN A 153 4.30 10.29 -1.24
N ARG A 154 4.09 11.33 -0.44
CA ARG A 154 5.03 11.72 0.60
C ARG A 154 5.16 10.56 1.59
N SER A 155 6.38 10.28 2.02
CA SER A 155 6.57 9.35 3.13
C SER A 155 6.04 10.00 4.42
N SER A 156 5.45 9.19 5.30
CA SER A 156 5.10 9.64 6.64
C SER A 156 6.36 9.70 7.50
N SER A 157 6.43 10.65 8.44
CA SER A 157 7.49 10.65 9.45
C SER A 157 7.32 9.47 10.41
N TYR A 158 8.38 9.12 11.13
CA TYR A 158 8.32 8.02 12.10
C TYR A 158 7.29 8.31 13.20
N GLY A 159 7.24 9.57 13.68
CA GLY A 159 6.24 10.01 14.66
C GLY A 159 4.80 9.87 14.15
N GLU A 160 4.51 10.23 12.89
CA GLU A 160 3.18 10.05 12.29
C GLU A 160 2.77 8.57 12.25
N ALA A 161 3.69 7.68 11.85
CA ALA A 161 3.40 6.25 11.81
C ALA A 161 3.14 5.69 13.21
N GLU A 162 3.92 6.10 14.20
CA GLU A 162 3.77 5.67 15.59
C GLU A 162 2.50 6.21 16.26
N LEU A 163 2.07 7.43 15.92
CA LEU A 163 0.76 7.95 16.31
C LEU A 163 -0.37 7.03 15.83
N ILE A 164 -0.35 6.64 14.55
CA ILE A 164 -1.36 5.75 13.97
C ILE A 164 -1.29 4.37 14.66
N ARG A 165 -0.09 3.84 14.89
CA ARG A 165 0.10 2.56 15.57
C ARG A 165 -0.40 2.58 17.01
N ALA A 166 -0.20 3.67 17.74
CA ALA A 166 -0.72 3.87 19.08
C ALA A 166 -2.26 3.89 19.05
N LEU A 167 -2.87 4.62 18.12
CA LEU A 167 -4.33 4.60 17.93
C LEU A 167 -4.86 3.19 17.63
N ASN A 168 -4.20 2.43 16.77
CA ASN A 168 -4.59 1.03 16.49
C ASN A 168 -4.60 0.16 17.76
N LYS A 169 -3.63 0.37 18.66
CA LYS A 169 -3.58 -0.32 19.95
C LYS A 169 -4.75 0.10 20.85
N GLU A 170 -4.98 1.40 20.99
CA GLU A 170 -6.05 1.94 21.85
C GLU A 170 -7.45 1.51 21.38
N PHE A 171 -7.69 1.48 20.07
CA PHE A 171 -8.93 0.95 19.47
C PHE A 171 -9.16 -0.51 19.85
N LYS A 172 -8.10 -1.33 19.82
CA LYS A 172 -8.21 -2.74 20.21
C LYS A 172 -8.44 -2.91 21.72
N VAL A 173 -7.76 -2.12 22.55
CA VAL A 173 -7.89 -2.18 24.01
C VAL A 173 -9.29 -1.77 24.46
N ARG A 174 -9.89 -0.76 23.81
CA ARG A 174 -11.24 -0.27 24.12
C ARG A 174 -12.36 -1.03 23.42
N ASP A 175 -12.00 -2.00 22.57
CA ASP A 175 -12.94 -2.76 21.73
C ASP A 175 -13.88 -1.86 20.92
N TRP A 176 -13.34 -0.74 20.40
CA TRP A 176 -14.09 0.16 19.54
C TRP A 176 -14.32 -0.49 18.17
N ASP A 177 -15.51 -0.27 17.62
CA ASP A 177 -15.89 -0.91 16.37
C ASP A 177 -15.12 -0.36 15.15
N ALA A 178 -15.19 -1.13 14.06
CA ALA A 178 -14.50 -0.80 12.82
C ALA A 178 -15.10 0.42 12.12
N ASP A 179 -16.35 0.79 12.42
CA ASP A 179 -17.00 1.94 11.80
C ASP A 179 -16.51 3.23 12.44
N ALA A 180 -16.33 3.28 13.76
CA ALA A 180 -15.63 4.36 14.44
C ALA A 180 -14.20 4.56 13.88
N TYR A 181 -13.48 3.47 13.57
CA TYR A 181 -12.16 3.59 12.96
C TYR A 181 -12.22 4.21 11.56
N LYS A 182 -13.19 3.80 10.73
CA LYS A 182 -13.40 4.40 9.40
C LYS A 182 -13.88 5.84 9.48
N THR A 183 -14.67 6.19 10.50
CA THR A 183 -15.22 7.54 10.68
C THR A 183 -14.17 8.51 11.18
N TYR A 184 -13.32 8.13 12.13
CA TYR A 184 -12.39 9.07 12.76
C TYR A 184 -10.94 8.89 12.32
N VAL A 185 -10.44 7.64 12.28
CA VAL A 185 -9.02 7.39 12.05
C VAL A 185 -8.66 7.50 10.57
N ARG A 186 -9.48 6.96 9.66
CA ARG A 186 -9.19 7.04 8.22
C ARG A 186 -9.18 8.48 7.69
N PRO A 187 -10.13 9.37 8.03
CA PRO A 187 -10.07 10.76 7.60
C PRO A 187 -8.93 11.54 8.26
N MET A 188 -8.63 11.26 9.54
CA MET A 188 -7.45 11.82 10.21
C MET A 188 -6.15 11.45 9.47
N GLN A 189 -5.97 10.17 9.11
CA GLN A 189 -4.82 9.72 8.34
C GLN A 189 -4.72 10.41 6.98
N LEU A 190 -5.86 10.58 6.31
CA LEU A 190 -5.94 11.26 5.01
C LEU A 190 -5.54 12.74 5.15
N HIS A 191 -6.14 13.44 6.11
CA HIS A 191 -5.86 14.86 6.37
C HIS A 191 -4.39 15.10 6.72
N LEU A 192 -3.80 14.25 7.57
CA LEU A 192 -2.37 14.29 7.83
C LEU A 192 -1.57 14.21 6.53
N GLN A 193 -1.88 13.23 5.67
CA GLN A 193 -1.14 13.00 4.43
C GLN A 193 -1.31 14.10 3.39
N THR A 194 -2.48 14.72 3.28
CA THR A 194 -2.78 15.72 2.24
C THR A 194 -2.41 17.14 2.65
N GLU A 195 -2.65 17.52 3.91
CA GLU A 195 -2.52 18.92 4.34
C GLU A 195 -1.15 19.26 4.93
N ARG A 196 -0.32 18.25 5.19
CA ARG A 196 0.98 18.44 5.85
C ARG A 196 2.13 17.96 4.98
N LYS A 197 3.27 18.62 5.11
CA LYS A 197 4.58 18.13 4.69
C LYS A 197 5.45 17.99 5.93
N PRO A 198 6.06 16.81 6.19
CA PRO A 198 7.02 16.67 7.27
C PRO A 198 8.17 17.65 7.09
N GLU A 199 8.57 18.28 8.18
CA GLU A 199 9.72 19.17 8.16
C GLU A 199 11.02 18.37 7.96
N PRO A 200 12.09 18.96 7.38
CA PRO A 200 13.35 18.25 7.16
C PRO A 200 13.99 17.65 8.42
N GLY A 201 13.66 18.17 9.61
CA GLY A 201 14.12 17.66 10.89
C GLY A 201 13.29 16.50 11.47
N GLU A 202 12.16 16.15 10.86
CA GLU A 202 11.39 15.00 11.28
C GLU A 202 12.04 13.70 10.84
N LEU A 203 12.15 12.78 11.80
CA LEU A 203 12.83 11.52 11.60
C LEU A 203 12.09 10.63 10.62
N THR A 204 12.86 10.02 9.71
CA THR A 204 12.39 8.88 8.92
C THR A 204 12.61 7.59 9.70
N ILE A 205 11.91 6.53 9.31
CA ILE A 205 12.07 5.23 9.97
C ILE A 205 13.45 4.66 9.61
N HIS A 206 14.28 4.49 10.63
CA HIS A 206 15.58 3.85 10.49
C HIS A 206 15.45 2.33 10.64
N THR A 207 16.08 1.59 9.72
CA THR A 207 16.14 0.12 9.81
C THR A 207 17.42 -0.28 10.54
N PRO A 208 17.34 -1.06 11.62
CA PRO A 208 18.51 -1.53 12.36
C PRO A 208 19.49 -2.29 11.46
N ARG A 209 20.79 -2.19 11.78
CA ARG A 209 21.88 -2.84 11.02
C ARG A 209 21.62 -4.31 10.76
N TRP A 210 21.25 -5.08 11.79
CA TRP A 210 20.99 -6.52 11.66
C TRP A 210 19.90 -6.82 10.62
N ALA A 211 18.86 -5.97 10.54
CA ALA A 211 17.75 -6.14 9.61
C ALA A 211 18.16 -5.73 8.19
N VAL A 212 18.99 -4.69 8.06
CA VAL A 212 19.59 -4.28 6.78
C VAL A 212 20.47 -5.40 6.21
N GLU A 213 21.36 -5.98 7.02
CA GLU A 213 22.23 -7.08 6.63
C GLU A 213 21.40 -8.30 6.22
N ARG A 214 20.42 -8.69 7.04
CA ARG A 214 19.54 -9.82 6.73
C ARG A 214 18.74 -9.61 5.44
N ALA A 215 18.21 -8.41 5.23
CA ALA A 215 17.46 -8.07 4.03
C ALA A 215 18.35 -8.07 2.77
N ALA A 216 19.59 -7.59 2.89
CA ALA A 216 20.57 -7.64 1.81
C ALA A 216 20.96 -9.08 1.45
N ASP A 217 21.14 -9.96 2.45
CA ASP A 217 21.45 -11.38 2.19
C ASP A 217 20.31 -12.09 1.45
N ILE A 218 19.06 -11.81 1.83
CA ILE A 218 17.87 -12.33 1.13
C ILE A 218 17.83 -11.78 -0.32
N GLY A 219 18.10 -10.49 -0.48
CA GLY A 219 18.16 -9.84 -1.79
C GLY A 219 19.26 -10.41 -2.70
N ALA A 220 20.44 -10.70 -2.15
CA ALA A 220 21.55 -11.33 -2.86
C ALA A 220 21.22 -12.77 -3.29
N ALA A 221 20.54 -13.53 -2.43
CA ALA A 221 20.06 -14.87 -2.79
C ALA A 221 19.01 -14.81 -3.92
N ALA A 222 18.09 -13.83 -3.86
CA ALA A 222 17.11 -13.62 -4.92
C ALA A 222 17.76 -13.18 -6.24
N GLN A 223 18.75 -12.28 -6.18
CA GLN A 223 19.55 -11.87 -7.33
C GLN A 223 20.14 -13.07 -8.06
N GLN A 224 20.79 -14.01 -7.35
CA GLN A 224 21.41 -15.19 -7.97
C GLN A 224 20.39 -16.04 -8.73
N LYS A 225 19.21 -16.28 -8.14
CA LYS A 225 18.15 -17.06 -8.78
C LYS A 225 17.55 -16.35 -9.98
N ILE A 226 17.30 -15.05 -9.87
CA ILE A 226 16.75 -14.24 -10.98
C ILE A 226 17.75 -14.19 -12.13
N ALA A 227 19.04 -14.00 -11.87
CA ALA A 227 20.08 -14.02 -12.90
C ALA A 227 20.14 -15.35 -13.67
N ALA A 228 19.86 -16.47 -13.00
CA ALA A 228 19.83 -17.80 -13.60
C ALA A 228 18.51 -18.13 -14.34
N SER A 229 17.47 -17.30 -14.21
CA SER A 229 16.13 -17.59 -14.75
C SER A 229 15.97 -17.36 -16.26
N GLY A 230 16.93 -16.70 -16.90
CA GLY A 230 16.88 -16.39 -18.34
C GLY A 230 15.93 -15.25 -18.73
N VAL A 231 15.25 -14.63 -17.78
CA VAL A 231 14.36 -13.48 -18.02
C VAL A 231 15.15 -12.26 -18.48
N ARG A 232 14.49 -11.35 -19.21
CA ARG A 232 15.09 -10.06 -19.56
C ARG A 232 15.25 -9.19 -18.32
N ILE A 233 16.43 -8.61 -18.11
CA ILE A 233 16.71 -7.72 -16.97
C ILE A 233 17.05 -6.32 -17.48
N VAL A 234 16.44 -5.30 -16.87
CA VAL A 234 16.74 -3.88 -17.09
C VAL A 234 17.17 -3.27 -15.75
N GLY A 235 18.32 -2.59 -15.74
CA GLY A 235 18.94 -2.07 -14.52
C GLY A 235 19.98 -3.00 -13.93
N ASP A 236 20.46 -2.66 -12.73
CA ASP A 236 21.51 -3.39 -12.04
C ASP A 236 20.91 -4.33 -10.97
N LEU A 237 20.92 -5.63 -11.25
CA LEU A 237 20.40 -6.65 -10.33
C LEU A 237 21.20 -6.75 -9.02
N SER A 238 22.47 -6.33 -9.01
CA SER A 238 23.29 -6.36 -7.80
C SER A 238 22.77 -5.42 -6.70
N GLN A 239 21.97 -4.41 -7.09
CA GLN A 239 21.32 -3.50 -6.16
C GLN A 239 20.41 -4.24 -5.16
N LEU A 240 19.81 -5.37 -5.54
CA LEU A 240 18.92 -6.12 -4.65
C LEU A 240 19.62 -6.59 -3.37
N GLY A 241 20.90 -6.94 -3.47
CA GLY A 241 21.76 -7.33 -2.34
C GLY A 241 22.65 -6.20 -1.80
N ALA A 242 22.49 -4.96 -2.29
CA ALA A 242 23.33 -3.86 -1.87
C ALA A 242 23.08 -3.46 -0.42
N ARG A 243 24.17 -3.28 0.32
CA ARG A 243 24.16 -2.79 1.70
C ARG A 243 24.39 -1.28 1.70
N PRO A 244 23.53 -0.47 2.35
CA PRO A 244 23.79 0.94 2.56
C PRO A 244 25.14 1.17 3.24
N ALA A 245 25.89 2.18 2.79
CA ALA A 245 27.21 2.51 3.34
C ALA A 245 27.14 3.01 4.80
N GLU A 246 26.03 3.66 5.18
CA GLU A 246 25.78 4.13 6.53
C GLU A 246 24.61 3.35 7.14
N THR A 247 24.89 2.59 8.21
CA THR A 247 23.89 2.00 9.08
C THR A 247 24.07 2.57 10.49
N SER A 248 23.11 3.37 10.93
CA SER A 248 23.10 3.90 12.29
C SER A 248 22.69 2.81 13.28
N GLU A 249 23.42 2.70 14.39
CA GLU A 249 23.04 1.84 15.53
C GLU A 249 22.09 2.56 16.50
N ALA A 250 21.88 3.86 16.32
CA ALA A 250 21.07 4.64 17.25
C ALA A 250 19.59 4.27 17.11
N THR A 251 19.03 3.66 18.15
CA THR A 251 17.58 3.59 18.36
C THR A 251 17.09 5.01 18.58
N VAL A 252 16.42 5.58 17.59
CA VAL A 252 15.87 6.93 17.71
C VAL A 252 14.43 6.83 18.18
N GLU A 253 14.11 7.51 19.28
CA GLU A 253 12.74 7.56 19.76
C GLU A 253 11.84 8.32 18.75
N PRO A 254 10.66 7.77 18.42
CA PRO A 254 9.74 8.44 17.52
C PRO A 254 9.18 9.69 18.20
N MET A 255 9.49 10.86 17.64
CA MET A 255 8.96 12.14 18.10
C MET A 255 7.86 12.61 17.14
N LEU A 256 6.73 13.03 17.71
CA LEU A 256 5.63 13.67 16.98
C LEU A 256 5.70 15.18 17.21
N SER A 257 5.74 15.98 16.14
CA SER A 257 5.72 17.44 16.27
C SER A 257 4.35 17.94 16.74
N PRO A 258 4.28 19.08 17.44
CA PRO A 258 3.01 19.72 17.79
C PRO A 258 2.10 19.95 16.58
N GLU A 259 2.68 20.32 15.43
CA GLU A 259 1.98 20.56 14.17
C GLU A 259 1.35 19.27 13.63
N ALA A 260 2.08 18.15 13.68
CA ALA A 260 1.56 16.86 13.29
C ALA A 260 0.44 16.39 14.24
N ALA A 261 0.58 16.62 15.55
CA ALA A 261 -0.47 16.33 16.52
C ALA A 261 -1.74 17.17 16.26
N ALA A 262 -1.59 18.48 16.01
CA ALA A 262 -2.69 19.38 15.72
C ALA A 262 -3.43 18.98 14.43
N ALA A 263 -2.70 18.68 13.36
CA ALA A 263 -3.29 18.22 12.10
C ALA A 263 -4.07 16.90 12.29
N ALA A 264 -3.55 15.96 13.09
CA ALA A 264 -4.25 14.73 13.39
C ALA A 264 -5.60 15.00 14.11
N VAL A 265 -5.58 15.87 15.12
CA VAL A 265 -6.79 16.25 15.87
C VAL A 265 -7.81 16.95 14.97
N ILE A 266 -7.38 17.90 14.15
CA ILE A 266 -8.26 18.61 13.20
C ILE A 266 -8.92 17.63 12.23
N GLY A 267 -8.14 16.71 11.64
CA GLY A 267 -8.68 15.69 10.74
C GLY A 267 -9.74 14.81 11.38
N ALA A 268 -9.59 14.47 12.66
CA ALA A 268 -10.59 13.71 13.42
C ALA A 268 -11.85 14.56 13.74
N ILE A 269 -11.69 15.83 14.11
CA ILE A 269 -12.81 16.74 14.41
C ILE A 269 -13.68 16.99 13.19
N LEU A 270 -13.06 17.31 12.04
CA LEU A 270 -13.77 17.56 10.78
C LEU A 270 -14.63 16.35 10.37
N ALA A 271 -14.11 15.13 10.61
CA ALA A 271 -14.87 13.92 10.34
C ALA A 271 -16.08 13.76 11.29
N GLY A 272 -15.92 14.08 12.57
CA GLY A 272 -17.02 14.05 13.54
C GLY A 272 -18.12 15.09 13.27
N GLN A 273 -17.76 16.26 12.74
CA GLN A 273 -18.73 17.28 12.33
C GLN A 273 -19.56 16.82 11.13
N SER A 274 -18.92 16.21 10.12
CA SER A 274 -19.62 15.64 8.96
C SER A 274 -20.58 14.52 9.36
N GLU A 275 -20.23 13.72 10.37
CA GLU A 275 -21.12 12.67 10.89
C GLU A 275 -22.32 13.25 11.64
N THR A 276 -22.10 14.31 12.41
CA THR A 276 -23.18 15.04 13.10
C THR A 276 -24.15 15.66 12.09
N GLU A 277 -23.65 16.26 11.01
CA GLU A 277 -24.47 16.78 9.91
C GLU A 277 -25.23 15.67 9.17
N LYS A 278 -24.59 14.52 8.88
CA LYS A 278 -25.27 13.36 8.28
C LYS A 278 -26.37 12.78 9.18
N GLN A 279 -26.16 12.73 10.50
CA GLN A 279 -27.19 12.31 11.46
C GLN A 279 -28.33 13.33 11.56
N VAL A 280 -28.05 14.63 11.43
CA VAL A 280 -29.08 15.69 11.37
C VAL A 280 -29.86 15.63 10.04
N THR A 281 -29.23 15.17 8.95
CA THR A 281 -29.87 15.02 7.63
C THR A 281 -30.65 13.70 7.47
N ALA A 282 -30.52 12.76 8.42
CA ALA A 282 -31.26 11.49 8.45
C ALA A 282 -32.62 11.57 9.18
N VAL A 283 -33.18 12.78 9.36
CA VAL A 283 -34.62 12.93 9.62
C VAL A 283 -35.32 12.91 8.27
N HIS A 284 -35.87 11.76 7.87
CA HIS A 284 -36.73 11.66 6.71
C HIS A 284 -37.72 12.84 6.69
N HIS A 285 -37.81 13.55 5.56
CA HIS A 285 -38.91 14.46 5.26
C HIS A 285 -40.23 13.66 5.24
N GLU A 286 -40.79 13.39 6.41
CA GLU A 286 -42.18 12.99 6.54
C GLU A 286 -43.06 14.25 6.43
N PRO A 287 -44.13 14.23 5.62
CA PRO A 287 -45.10 15.31 5.58
C PRO A 287 -45.56 15.65 7.00
N THR A 288 -45.63 16.94 7.34
CA THR A 288 -45.93 17.47 8.69
C THR A 288 -47.14 16.83 9.37
N ARG A 289 -48.08 16.28 8.58
CA ARG A 289 -49.26 15.52 9.06
C ARG A 289 -48.93 14.19 9.76
N LEU A 290 -47.84 13.51 9.40
CA LEU A 290 -47.41 12.26 10.03
C LEU A 290 -46.68 12.51 11.36
N LEU A 291 -45.92 13.60 11.44
CA LEU A 291 -45.22 14.02 12.67
C LEU A 291 -46.22 14.38 13.78
N ALA A 292 -47.30 15.10 13.44
CA ALA A 292 -48.38 15.43 14.38
C ALA A 292 -49.09 14.18 14.91
N ARG A 293 -49.30 13.17 14.05
CA ARG A 293 -49.97 11.91 14.43
C ARG A 293 -49.12 11.08 15.40
N ARG A 294 -47.80 10.96 15.15
CA ARG A 294 -46.89 10.24 16.04
C ARG A 294 -46.64 10.96 17.37
N LEU A 295 -46.65 12.29 17.38
CA LEU A 295 -46.58 13.07 18.62
C LEU A 295 -47.88 12.91 19.45
N ALA A 296 -49.05 12.92 18.81
CA ALA A 296 -50.32 12.64 19.47
C ALA A 296 -50.37 11.22 20.06
N ASP A 297 -49.91 10.21 19.32
CA ASP A 297 -49.85 8.82 19.79
C ASP A 297 -48.88 8.66 20.99
N ARG A 298 -47.74 9.36 20.99
CA ARG A 298 -46.78 9.34 22.12
C ARG A 298 -47.32 10.05 23.37
N VAL A 299 -48.06 11.14 23.20
CA VAL A 299 -48.70 11.86 24.32
C VAL A 299 -49.83 11.01 24.93
N LEU A 300 -50.65 10.36 24.08
CA LEU A 300 -51.71 9.45 24.53
C LEU A 300 -51.18 8.20 25.25
N LYS A 301 -50.03 7.66 24.81
CA LYS A 301 -49.38 6.52 25.48
C LYS A 301 -48.83 6.88 26.87
N LYS A 302 -48.38 8.13 27.07
CA LYS A 302 -47.93 8.65 28.38
C LYS A 302 -49.09 9.02 29.32
N ALA A 303 -50.23 9.43 28.77
CA ALA A 303 -51.42 9.73 29.57
C ALA A 303 -52.15 8.48 30.12
N ARG A 304 -51.95 7.30 29.51
CA ARG A 304 -52.51 6.01 29.96
C ARG A 304 -51.66 5.27 31.01
N LEU A 305 -50.51 5.83 31.39
CA LEU A 305 -49.61 5.29 32.42
C LEU A 305 -49.56 6.18 33.67
N ARG A 306 -50.62 6.97 33.90
CA ARG A 306 -50.90 7.67 35.17
C ARG A 306 -52.30 7.33 35.63
#